data_AF-A0A2N0Z064-F1
#
_entry.id   AF-A0A2N0Z064-F1
#
_cell.length_a   1.000
_cell.length_b   1.000
_cell.length_c   1.000
_cell.angle_alpha   90.00
_cell.angle_beta   90.00
_cell.angle_gamma   90.00
#
_symmetry.space_group_name_H-M   'P 1'
#
loop_
_entity.id
_entity.type
_entity.pdbx_description
1 polymer ?
#
loop_
_entity_poly.entity_id
_entity_poly.type
_entity_poly.pdbx_seq_one_letter_code
_entity_poly.pdbx_strand_id
1 'polypeptide(L)'
;MLKYNRSKKMELKVFLRGRDMKVLAWGLMFFYLLITVFWIANSPHLFSLGGVILWLTSIVLGFITYKQLKEPKLIKKLLLYSSSFMVFLVIVTGLIYLAVTSML
;
A
#
# COMPACT_ATOMS: atom_id res chain seq x y z
N MET A 1 40.04 7.10 -14.64
CA MET A 1 39.10 8.01 -13.90
C MET A 1 37.62 7.79 -14.23
N LEU A 2 37.20 7.76 -15.51
CA LEU A 2 35.78 7.60 -15.91
C LEU A 2 35.06 6.36 -15.35
N LYS A 3 35.74 5.21 -15.26
CA LYS A 3 35.17 3.95 -14.77
C LYS A 3 34.84 3.99 -13.27
N TYR A 4 35.72 4.61 -12.49
CA TYR A 4 35.54 4.81 -11.04
C TYR A 4 34.32 5.71 -10.73
N ASN A 5 34.18 6.81 -11.48
CA ASN A 5 33.06 7.73 -11.31
C ASN A 5 31.71 7.10 -11.70
N ARG A 6 31.70 6.22 -12.71
CA ARG A 6 30.50 5.47 -13.13
C ARG A 6 30.07 4.44 -12.08
N SER A 7 31.03 3.79 -11.42
CA SER A 7 30.78 2.82 -10.34
C SER A 7 30.14 3.48 -9.12
N LYS A 8 30.73 4.57 -8.61
CA LYS A 8 30.14 5.32 -7.49
C LYS A 8 28.73 5.84 -7.78
N LYS A 9 28.47 6.30 -9.02
CA LYS A 9 27.14 6.78 -9.42
C LYS A 9 26.09 5.66 -9.40
N MET A 10 26.47 4.43 -9.75
CA MET A 10 25.58 3.27 -9.66
C MET A 10 25.30 2.86 -8.21
N GLU A 11 26.33 2.82 -7.35
CA GLU A 11 26.14 2.50 -5.93
C GLU A 11 25.28 3.54 -5.21
N LEU A 12 25.49 4.83 -5.51
CA LEU A 12 24.66 5.90 -4.96
C LEU A 12 23.20 5.75 -5.41
N LYS A 13 22.95 5.37 -6.67
CA LYS A 13 21.60 5.15 -7.20
C LYS A 13 20.91 3.95 -6.55
N VAL A 14 21.65 2.88 -6.26
CA VAL A 14 21.14 1.69 -5.55
C VAL A 14 20.83 2.02 -4.09
N PHE A 15 21.71 2.76 -3.42
CA PHE A 15 21.51 3.20 -2.04
C PHE A 15 20.34 4.18 -1.89
N LEU A 16 20.22 5.16 -2.79
CA LEU A 16 19.09 6.09 -2.85
C LEU A 16 17.78 5.33 -3.11
N ARG A 17 17.76 4.43 -4.09
CA ARG A 17 16.59 3.56 -4.37
C ARG A 17 16.15 2.75 -3.15
N GLY A 18 17.08 2.25 -2.34
CA GLY A 18 16.76 1.55 -1.09
C GLY A 18 16.10 2.46 -0.05
N ARG A 19 16.51 3.73 0.02
CA ARG A 19 15.91 4.75 0.90
C ARG A 19 14.51 5.13 0.44
N ASP A 20 14.32 5.33 -0.86
CA ASP A 20 13.03 5.74 -1.44
C ASP A 20 11.93 4.69 -1.18
N MET A 21 12.27 3.40 -1.27
CA MET A 21 11.33 2.31 -1.01
C MET A 21 10.86 2.24 0.45
N LYS A 22 11.70 2.65 1.41
CA LYS A 22 11.31 2.75 2.84
C LYS A 22 10.30 3.86 3.06
N VAL A 23 10.51 5.01 2.42
CA VAL A 23 9.59 6.16 2.48
C VAL A 23 8.26 5.78 1.85
N LEU A 24 8.27 5.10 0.70
CA LEU A 24 7.07 4.57 0.06
C LEU A 24 6.32 3.59 0.97
N ALA A 25 7.03 2.66 1.62
CA ALA A 25 6.43 1.72 2.55
C ALA A 25 5.75 2.41 3.74
N TRP A 26 6.39 3.43 4.31
CA TRP A 26 5.81 4.25 5.38
C TRP A 26 4.61 5.07 4.91
N GLY A 27 4.70 5.68 3.72
CA GLY A 27 3.58 6.40 3.11
C GLY A 27 2.38 5.50 2.86
N LEU A 28 2.60 4.28 2.38
CA LEU A 28 1.56 3.26 2.20
C LEU A 28 0.92 2.85 3.53
N MET A 29 1.71 2.64 4.59
CA MET A 29 1.16 2.34 5.92
C MET A 29 0.26 3.47 6.45
N PHE A 30 0.70 4.72 6.29
CA PHE A 30 -0.11 5.87 6.69
C PHE A 30 -1.40 5.96 5.87
N PHE A 31 -1.31 5.75 4.56
CA PHE A 31 -2.46 5.73 3.68
C PHE A 31 -3.44 4.61 4.05
N TYR A 32 -2.94 3.45 4.47
CA TYR A 32 -3.76 2.34 4.94
C TYR A 32 -4.51 2.66 6.25
N LEU A 33 -3.87 3.39 7.16
CA LEU A 33 -4.57 3.88 8.36
C LEU A 33 -5.70 4.84 7.99
N LEU A 34 -5.46 5.77 7.06
CA LEU A 34 -6.51 6.69 6.59
C LEU A 34 -7.70 5.92 6.01
N ILE A 35 -7.47 4.98 5.09
CA ILE A 35 -8.56 4.15 4.54
C ILE A 35 -9.35 3.47 5.65
N THR A 36 -8.68 2.92 6.67
CA THR A 36 -9.34 2.26 7.80
C THR A 36 -10.23 3.23 8.57
N VAL A 37 -9.75 4.45 8.84
CA VAL A 37 -10.54 5.51 9.51
C VAL A 37 -11.74 5.91 8.65
N PHE A 38 -11.53 6.15 7.35
CA PHE A 38 -12.60 6.49 6.41
C PHE A 38 -13.64 5.36 6.28
N TRP A 39 -13.21 4.10 6.38
CA TRP A 39 -14.08 2.92 6.37
C TRP A 39 -14.93 2.84 7.65
N ILE A 40 -14.33 3.00 8.83
CA ILE A 40 -15.04 3.03 10.11
C ILE A 40 -16.03 4.19 10.18
N ALA A 41 -15.66 5.35 9.66
CA ALA A 41 -16.53 6.52 9.57
C ALA A 41 -17.66 6.38 8.53
N ASN A 42 -17.75 5.23 7.85
CA ASN A 42 -18.68 4.95 6.77
C ASN A 42 -18.70 6.08 5.70
N SER A 43 -17.54 6.60 5.36
CA SER A 43 -17.47 7.81 4.54
C SER A 43 -17.83 7.53 3.08
N PRO A 44 -18.75 8.31 2.47
CA PRO A 44 -19.15 8.11 1.07
C PRO A 44 -18.00 8.29 0.08
N HIS A 45 -16.94 9.01 0.44
CA HIS A 45 -15.74 9.16 -0.39
C HIS A 45 -14.99 7.85 -0.60
N LEU A 46 -15.00 6.96 0.39
CA LEU A 46 -14.33 5.66 0.28
C LEU A 46 -15.13 4.68 -0.58
N PHE A 47 -16.46 4.67 -0.41
CA PHE A 47 -17.38 3.79 -1.16
C PHE A 47 -17.73 4.31 -2.54
N SER A 48 -17.37 5.56 -2.86
CA SER A 48 -17.45 6.07 -4.23
C SER A 48 -16.55 5.27 -5.16
N LEU A 49 -16.93 5.19 -6.43
CA LEU A 49 -16.20 4.49 -7.50
C LEU A 49 -14.73 4.93 -7.55
N GLY A 50 -14.46 6.22 -7.36
CA GLY A 50 -13.09 6.76 -7.27
C GLY A 50 -12.34 6.29 -6.02
N GLY A 51 -13.00 6.24 -4.85
CA GLY A 51 -12.41 5.77 -3.60
C GLY A 51 -12.03 4.29 -3.67
N VAL A 52 -12.90 3.45 -4.22
CA VAL A 52 -12.64 2.01 -4.42
C VAL A 52 -11.49 1.79 -5.40
N ILE A 53 -11.43 2.54 -6.51
CA ILE A 53 -10.30 2.46 -7.46
C ILE A 53 -8.98 2.84 -6.77
N LEU A 54 -8.97 3.93 -6.00
CA LEU A 54 -7.78 4.41 -5.29
C LEU A 54 -7.34 3.40 -4.24
N TRP A 55 -8.30 2.79 -3.56
CA TRP A 55 -8.09 1.72 -2.60
C TRP A 55 -7.46 0.47 -3.25
N LEU A 56 -8.04 -0.05 -4.34
CA LEU A 56 -7.49 -1.19 -5.08
C LEU A 56 -6.09 -0.89 -5.63
N THR A 57 -5.88 0.30 -6.17
CA THR A 57 -4.57 0.73 -6.67
C THR A 57 -3.54 0.74 -5.54
N SER A 58 -3.91 1.17 -4.34
CA SER A 58 -3.02 1.15 -3.18
C SER A 58 -2.61 -0.26 -2.76
N ILE A 59 -3.51 -1.25 -2.85
CA ILE A 59 -3.21 -2.66 -2.55
C ILE A 59 -2.16 -3.20 -3.54
N VAL A 60 -2.34 -2.91 -4.84
CA VAL A 60 -1.37 -3.30 -5.88
C VAL A 60 -0.02 -2.64 -5.63
N LEU A 61 -0.01 -1.34 -5.31
CA LEU A 61 1.21 -0.60 -4.98
C LEU A 61 1.91 -1.16 -3.74
N GLY A 62 1.14 -1.55 -2.72
CA GLY A 62 1.64 -2.23 -1.52
C GLY A 62 2.33 -3.54 -1.85
N PHE A 63 1.75 -4.34 -2.75
CA PHE A 63 2.35 -5.61 -3.17
C PHE A 63 3.63 -5.43 -3.99
N ILE A 64 3.66 -4.43 -4.89
CA ILE A 64 4.86 -4.06 -5.65
C ILE A 64 5.96 -3.60 -4.69
N THR A 65 5.61 -2.73 -3.74
CA THR A 65 6.54 -2.21 -2.74
C THR A 65 7.09 -3.34 -1.89
N TYR A 66 6.24 -4.26 -1.40
CA TYR A 66 6.66 -5.47 -0.69
C TYR A 66 7.69 -6.30 -1.46
N LYS A 67 7.50 -6.47 -2.78
CA LYS A 67 8.40 -7.25 -3.64
C LYS A 67 9.74 -6.55 -3.84
N GLN A 68 9.76 -5.22 -3.92
CA GLN A 68 10.97 -4.42 -4.10
C GLN A 68 11.71 -4.14 -2.78
N LEU A 69 11.02 -4.24 -1.64
CA LEU A 69 11.60 -4.03 -0.33
C LEU A 69 12.56 -5.17 0.04
N LYS A 70 13.87 -4.87 0.03
CA LYS A 70 14.93 -5.73 0.58
C LYS A 70 15.23 -5.48 2.06
N GLU A 71 14.40 -4.66 2.71
CA GLU A 71 14.48 -4.23 4.12
C GLU A 71 14.30 -5.37 5.14
N PRO A 72 14.64 -5.12 6.43
CA PRO A 72 14.43 -6.06 7.54
C PRO A 72 13.05 -6.71 7.54
N LYS A 73 13.04 -8.00 7.92
CA LYS A 73 11.88 -8.91 7.92
C LYS A 73 10.63 -8.33 8.62
N LEU A 74 10.79 -7.40 9.56
CA LEU A 74 9.68 -6.77 10.31
C LEU A 74 8.81 -5.86 9.45
N ILE A 75 9.38 -4.86 8.77
CA ILE A 75 8.61 -3.92 7.93
C ILE A 75 7.90 -4.69 6.81
N LYS A 76 8.62 -5.66 6.24
CA LYS A 76 8.09 -6.53 5.19
C LYS A 76 6.89 -7.36 5.66
N LYS A 77 6.96 -7.97 6.85
CA LYS A 77 5.81 -8.69 7.44
C LYS A 77 4.65 -7.75 7.75
N LEU A 78 4.93 -6.60 8.33
CA LEU A 78 3.91 -5.63 8.72
C LEU A 78 3.15 -5.10 7.50
N LEU A 79 3.87 -4.77 6.42
CA LEU A 79 3.26 -4.31 5.16
C LEU A 79 2.42 -5.40 4.48
N LEU A 80 2.83 -6.67 4.58
CA LEU A 80 2.04 -7.80 4.10
C LEU A 80 0.76 -7.99 4.92
N TYR A 81 0.86 -7.92 6.25
CA TYR A 81 -0.29 -8.00 7.15
C TYR A 81 -1.29 -6.87 6.89
N SER A 82 -0.81 -5.62 6.79
CA SER A 82 -1.67 -4.48 6.48
C SER A 82 -2.30 -4.58 5.09
N SER A 83 -1.57 -5.08 4.08
CA SER A 83 -2.14 -5.29 2.75
C SER A 83 -3.20 -6.40 2.75
N SER A 84 -2.98 -7.47 3.52
CA SER A 84 -3.98 -8.53 3.69
C SER A 84 -5.23 -8.04 4.42
N PHE A 85 -5.06 -7.19 5.43
CA PHE A 85 -6.16 -6.53 6.14
C PHE A 85 -6.97 -5.63 5.19
N MET A 86 -6.32 -4.94 4.25
CA MET A 86 -7.01 -4.16 3.23
C MET A 86 -7.89 -5.00 2.31
N VAL A 87 -7.37 -6.13 1.85
CA VAL A 87 -8.17 -7.07 1.03
C VAL A 87 -9.36 -7.59 1.84
N PHE A 88 -9.16 -7.92 3.11
CA PHE A 88 -10.25 -8.33 4.00
C PHE A 88 -11.35 -7.26 4.11
N LEU A 89 -10.96 -5.99 4.33
CA LEU A 89 -11.91 -4.87 4.38
C LEU A 89 -12.71 -4.70 3.07
N VAL A 90 -12.09 -4.93 1.90
CA VAL A 90 -12.80 -4.91 0.61
C VAL A 90 -13.86 -6.02 0.55
N ILE A 91 -13.53 -7.23 1.00
CA ILE A 91 -14.47 -8.36 1.03
C ILE A 91 -15.64 -8.05 1.98
N VAL A 92 -15.37 -7.57 3.19
CA VAL A 92 -16.41 -7.19 4.15
C VAL A 92 -17.30 -6.09 3.57
N THR A 93 -16.72 -5.10 2.90
CA THR A 93 -17.47 -4.05 2.20
C THR A 93 -18.40 -4.64 1.15
N GLY A 94 -17.91 -5.56 0.33
CA GLY A 94 -18.74 -6.25 -0.67
C GLY A 94 -19.88 -7.05 -0.05
N LEU A 95 -19.61 -7.76 1.05
CA LEU A 95 -20.63 -8.49 1.80
C LEU A 95 -21.69 -7.57 2.40
N ILE A 96 -21.29 -6.44 2.99
CA ILE A 96 -22.23 -5.44 3.51
C ILE A 96 -23.10 -4.90 2.38
N TYR A 97 -22.49 -4.54 1.24
CA TYR A 97 -23.23 -4.06 0.08
C TYR A 97 -24.26 -5.09 -0.39
N LEU A 98 -23.87 -6.36 -0.56
CA LEU A 98 -24.77 -7.45 -0.93
C LEU A 98 -25.90 -7.66 0.09
N ALA A 99 -25.58 -7.63 1.39
CA ALA A 99 -26.55 -7.82 2.46
C ALA A 99 -27.58 -6.68 2.53
N VAL A 100 -27.12 -5.43 2.38
CA VAL A 100 -28.00 -4.25 2.33
C VAL A 100 -28.88 -4.29 1.08
N THR A 101 -28.33 -4.69 -0.06
CA THR A 101 -29.11 -4.76 -1.32
C THR A 101 -30.15 -5.88 -1.30
N SER A 102 -29.93 -6.95 -0.55
CA SER A 102 -30.90 -8.05 -0.43
C SER A 102 -31.97 -7.82 0.64
N MET A 103 -31.80 -6.81 1.50
CA MET A 103 -32.86 -6.32 2.39
C MET A 103 -33.80 -5.30 1.74
N LEU A 104 -33.45 -4.79 0.55
CA LEU A 104 -34.21 -3.81 -0.23
C LEU A 104 -35.01 -4.51 -1.34
#